data_AF-A0A2E1U9R4-F1
#
_entry.id   AF-A0A2E1U9R4-F1
#
_cell.length_a   1.000
_cell.length_b   1.000
_cell.length_c   1.000
_cell.angle_alpha   90.00
_cell.angle_beta   90.00
_cell.angle_gamma   90.00
#
_symmetry.space_group_name_H-M   'P 1'
#
loop_
_entity.id
_entity.type
_entity.pdbx_description
1 polymer ?
#
loop_
_entity_poly.entity_id
_entity_poly.type
_entity_poly.pdbx_seq_one_letter_code
_entity_poly.pdbx_strand_id
1 'polypeptide(L)'
;MSMDPCPEVRRPNGTLRAFVEARQLVPDAILPILSRAEALSNGASAMLVPPASAATLLFQQPSTRTFLSFAHAAGALGYHTTDLRDMSTTSFEKGESLQDGLRTIAELSELVILRQPNHDALLEFVRSSAALPKPPIIVNAGSGPSEHPTQSLIDVATLHRRGLLDPAGGPKQVVFVGDLQRSRTVNSLLDVLLGWPHLAFAFVPIAGLGPSRCRLEALEAMGRSFTVCDDLDEALATADAVYLQRLQDEYGGGDAQQHEQALELLRLTPERMAKLPEHAVVLHPLPRRREIDPTTDHDPRAGWWETVRHGRFVRTALLEALQPETPS
;
A
#
# COMPACT_ATOMS: atom_id res chain seq x y z
N MET A 1 13.66 -21.49 0.26
CA MET A 1 14.36 -20.22 0.55
C MET A 1 13.80 -19.67 1.85
N SER A 2 14.65 -19.30 2.81
CA SER A 2 14.20 -18.64 4.04
C SER A 2 13.38 -17.39 3.67
N MET A 3 12.10 -17.36 4.04
CA MET A 3 11.10 -16.46 3.43
C MET A 3 10.95 -15.08 4.11
N ASP A 4 11.72 -14.78 5.16
CA ASP A 4 11.64 -13.48 5.84
C ASP A 4 12.98 -12.75 5.72
N PRO A 5 13.10 -11.69 4.90
CA PRO A 5 14.34 -10.94 4.69
C PRO A 5 14.77 -10.10 5.91
N CYS A 6 13.92 -10.03 6.93
CA CYS A 6 14.15 -9.30 8.17
C CYS A 6 13.52 -10.10 9.32
N PRO A 7 14.20 -11.09 9.92
CA PRO A 7 13.65 -11.87 11.04
C PRO A 7 13.19 -10.97 12.20
N GLU A 8 13.75 -9.76 12.27
CA GLU A 8 13.38 -8.69 13.16
C GLU A 8 11.97 -8.11 12.93
N VAL A 9 11.19 -8.58 11.96
CA VAL A 9 9.78 -8.17 11.83
C VAL A 9 8.83 -8.99 12.70
N ARG A 10 9.30 -10.09 13.29
CA ARG A 10 8.52 -10.98 14.15
C ARG A 10 9.00 -10.97 15.60
N ARG A 11 8.06 -11.24 16.51
CA ARG A 11 8.34 -11.56 17.92
C ARG A 11 8.78 -13.01 18.04
N PRO A 12 9.39 -13.43 19.18
CA PRO A 12 9.77 -14.82 19.41
C PRO A 12 8.61 -15.84 19.27
N ASN A 13 7.37 -15.40 19.53
CA ASN A 13 6.16 -16.23 19.37
C ASN A 13 5.62 -16.26 17.93
N GLY A 14 6.33 -15.69 16.94
CA GLY A 14 5.95 -15.69 15.53
C GLY A 14 5.01 -14.55 15.09
N THR A 15 4.41 -13.81 16.03
CA THR A 15 3.53 -12.67 15.72
C THR A 15 4.31 -11.49 15.13
N LEU A 16 3.67 -10.69 14.28
CA LEU A 16 4.32 -9.53 13.65
C LEU A 16 4.50 -8.38 14.66
N ARG A 17 5.74 -7.92 14.83
CA ARG A 17 6.05 -6.66 15.53
C ARG A 17 6.30 -5.49 14.59
N ALA A 18 6.63 -5.77 13.32
CA ALA A 18 6.77 -4.74 12.31
C ALA A 18 6.07 -5.17 11.02
N PHE A 19 5.41 -4.22 10.36
CA PHE A 19 4.77 -4.39 9.07
C PHE A 19 5.37 -3.41 8.06
N VAL A 20 6.31 -3.90 7.27
CA VAL A 20 7.26 -3.07 6.53
C VAL A 20 7.37 -3.36 5.05
N GLU A 21 6.98 -4.54 4.60
CA GLU A 21 7.06 -4.95 3.19
C GLU A 21 5.79 -5.68 2.73
N ALA A 22 5.45 -5.53 1.45
CA ALA A 22 4.24 -6.13 0.89
C ALA A 22 4.29 -7.67 0.92
N ARG A 23 5.48 -8.27 0.82
CA ARG A 23 5.67 -9.73 0.90
C ARG A 23 5.20 -10.36 2.22
N GLN A 24 5.04 -9.56 3.28
CA GLN A 24 4.49 -10.03 4.56
C GLN A 24 2.97 -10.26 4.49
N LEU A 25 2.32 -9.73 3.46
CA LEU A 25 0.91 -9.93 3.15
C LEU A 25 0.74 -11.22 2.34
N VAL A 26 0.66 -12.35 3.02
CA VAL A 26 0.21 -13.62 2.44
C VAL A 26 -1.29 -13.81 2.67
N PRO A 27 -2.02 -14.57 1.81
CA PRO A 27 -3.47 -14.71 1.90
C PRO A 27 -3.99 -15.03 3.31
N ASP A 28 -3.38 -16.00 4.00
CA ASP A 28 -3.79 -16.42 5.35
C ASP A 28 -3.67 -15.30 6.40
N ALA A 29 -2.71 -14.39 6.24
CA ALA A 29 -2.56 -13.23 7.12
C ALA A 29 -3.51 -12.09 6.73
N ILE A 30 -3.79 -11.92 5.44
CA ILE A 30 -4.62 -10.84 4.91
C ILE A 30 -6.10 -11.07 5.23
N LEU A 31 -6.64 -12.25 4.94
CA LEU A 31 -8.08 -12.51 4.98
C LEU A 31 -8.73 -12.19 6.35
N PRO A 32 -8.12 -12.53 7.50
CA PRO A 32 -8.64 -12.10 8.81
C PRO A 32 -8.65 -10.58 8.99
N ILE A 33 -7.62 -9.87 8.52
CA ILE A 33 -7.55 -8.41 8.57
C ILE A 33 -8.65 -7.79 7.69
N LEU A 34 -8.90 -8.34 6.51
CA LEU A 34 -9.97 -7.86 5.62
C LEU A 34 -11.35 -8.07 6.25
N SER A 35 -11.61 -9.26 6.79
CA SER A 35 -12.85 -9.56 7.51
C SER A 35 -13.05 -8.63 8.70
N ARG A 36 -11.97 -8.32 9.43
CA ARG A 36 -12.04 -7.39 10.56
C ARG A 36 -12.29 -5.95 10.11
N ALA A 37 -11.66 -5.51 9.03
CA ALA A 37 -11.91 -4.19 8.43
C ALA A 37 -13.37 -4.05 8.02
N GLU A 38 -13.98 -5.10 7.47
CA GLU A 38 -15.40 -5.13 7.10
C GLU A 38 -16.31 -5.01 8.34
N ALA A 39 -16.00 -5.73 9.41
CA ALA A 39 -16.73 -5.63 10.66
C ALA A 39 -16.67 -4.21 11.24
N LEU A 40 -15.48 -3.59 11.25
CA LEU A 40 -15.28 -2.21 11.69
C LEU A 40 -16.07 -1.21 10.81
N SER A 41 -16.09 -1.42 9.49
CA SER A 41 -16.89 -0.55 8.60
C SER A 41 -18.39 -0.68 8.84
N ASN A 42 -18.85 -1.83 9.33
CA ASN A 42 -20.25 -2.10 9.70
C ASN A 42 -20.57 -1.77 11.18
N GLY A 43 -19.68 -1.04 11.87
CA GLY A 43 -19.96 -0.51 13.21
C GLY A 43 -19.47 -1.38 14.37
N ALA A 44 -18.67 -2.42 14.12
CA ALA A 44 -18.01 -3.13 15.22
C ALA A 44 -17.08 -2.20 16.00
N SER A 45 -17.03 -2.37 17.32
CA SER A 45 -16.12 -1.62 18.18
C SER A 45 -14.67 -2.03 17.93
N ALA A 46 -13.76 -1.06 17.96
CA ALA A 46 -12.33 -1.28 17.85
C ALA A 46 -11.76 -1.86 19.16
N MET A 47 -10.70 -2.67 19.05
CA MET A 47 -9.99 -3.26 20.18
C MET A 47 -9.03 -2.21 20.76
N LEU A 48 -9.43 -1.64 21.89
CA LEU A 48 -8.71 -0.54 22.52
C LEU A 48 -7.36 -1.00 23.08
N VAL A 49 -6.36 -0.13 22.94
CA VAL A 49 -5.04 -0.32 23.56
C VAL A 49 -5.07 0.05 25.04
N PRO A 50 -4.06 -0.36 25.83
CA PRO A 50 -3.94 0.08 27.21
C PRO A 50 -3.99 1.61 27.35
N PRO A 51 -4.58 2.13 28.44
CA PRO A 51 -4.60 3.56 28.69
C PRO A 51 -3.19 4.17 28.64
N ALA A 52 -3.10 5.39 28.10
CA ALA A 52 -1.84 6.13 27.94
C ALA A 52 -0.84 5.57 26.91
N SER A 53 -1.18 4.56 26.11
CA SER A 53 -0.33 4.14 24.99
C SER A 53 -0.13 5.27 23.97
N ALA A 54 1.11 5.51 23.58
CA ALA A 54 1.54 6.56 22.67
C ALA A 54 1.80 6.02 21.26
N ALA A 55 1.40 6.80 20.26
CA ALA A 55 1.71 6.54 18.86
C ALA A 55 2.42 7.73 18.23
N THR A 56 3.58 7.50 17.61
CA THR A 56 4.30 8.51 16.85
C THR A 56 4.10 8.31 15.35
N LEU A 57 3.58 9.35 14.68
CA LEU A 57 3.44 9.40 13.22
C LEU A 57 4.61 10.22 12.65
N LEU A 58 5.67 9.53 12.22
CA LEU A 58 6.85 10.16 11.62
C LEU A 58 6.74 10.13 10.08
N PHE A 59 6.49 11.30 9.48
CA PHE A 59 6.26 11.46 8.04
C PHE A 59 7.26 12.43 7.43
N GLN A 60 8.36 11.90 6.90
CA GLN A 60 9.44 12.68 6.26
C GLN A 60 9.19 12.96 4.77
N GLN A 61 8.05 12.54 4.24
CA GLN A 61 7.61 12.84 2.88
C GLN A 61 6.16 13.34 2.93
N PRO A 62 5.78 14.31 2.07
CA PRO A 62 4.41 14.81 2.00
C PRO A 62 3.38 13.68 1.83
N SER A 63 2.34 13.69 2.66
CA SER A 63 1.21 12.77 2.56
C SER A 63 -0.01 13.28 3.31
N THR A 64 -1.14 13.42 2.61
CA THR A 64 -2.42 13.77 3.24
C THR A 64 -3.21 12.53 3.63
N ARG A 65 -3.50 11.65 2.65
CA ARG A 65 -4.39 10.49 2.85
C ARG A 65 -3.79 9.47 3.82
N THR A 66 -2.54 9.09 3.60
CA THR A 66 -1.88 8.09 4.45
C THR A 66 -1.79 8.60 5.88
N PHE A 67 -1.36 9.85 6.08
CA PHE A 67 -1.28 10.47 7.40
C PHE A 67 -2.64 10.50 8.12
N LEU A 68 -3.66 11.12 7.50
CA LEU A 68 -4.97 11.30 8.14
C LEU A 68 -5.63 9.97 8.48
N SER A 69 -5.59 9.00 7.57
CA SER A 69 -6.17 7.68 7.83
C SER A 69 -5.45 6.91 8.93
N PHE A 70 -4.13 7.05 9.07
CA PHE A 70 -3.39 6.45 10.17
C PHE A 70 -3.65 7.16 11.50
N ALA A 71 -3.74 8.49 11.51
CA ALA A 71 -4.12 9.25 12.69
C ALA A 71 -5.51 8.83 13.19
N HIS A 72 -6.48 8.70 12.27
CA HIS A 72 -7.81 8.18 12.61
C HIS A 72 -7.77 6.72 13.10
N ALA A 73 -6.96 5.87 12.46
CA ALA A 73 -6.86 4.47 12.86
C ALA A 73 -6.26 4.30 14.26
N ALA A 74 -5.17 5.02 14.56
CA ALA A 74 -4.54 5.01 15.88
C ALA A 74 -5.47 5.60 16.95
N GLY A 75 -6.11 6.75 16.66
CA GLY A 75 -7.08 7.36 17.57
C GLY A 75 -8.29 6.48 17.84
N ALA A 76 -8.79 5.74 16.84
CA ALA A 76 -9.90 4.78 17.02
C ALA A 76 -9.55 3.64 17.97
N LEU A 77 -8.27 3.29 18.10
CA LEU A 77 -7.78 2.29 19.05
C LEU A 77 -7.45 2.88 20.43
N GLY A 78 -7.50 4.20 20.59
CA GLY A 78 -7.21 4.87 21.87
C GLY A 78 -5.77 5.30 22.07
N TYR A 79 -4.92 5.28 21.02
CA TYR A 79 -3.56 5.83 21.12
C TYR A 79 -3.57 7.35 21.28
N HIS A 80 -2.66 7.87 22.11
CA HIS A 80 -2.30 9.28 22.10
C HIS A 80 -1.31 9.55 20.97
N THR A 81 -1.79 10.22 19.91
CA THR A 81 -1.00 10.43 18.70
C THR A 81 -0.18 11.71 18.76
N THR A 82 1.11 11.62 18.43
CA THR A 82 2.01 12.76 18.18
C THR A 82 2.52 12.67 16.74
N ASP A 83 2.58 13.79 16.01
CA ASP A 83 3.12 13.82 14.66
C ASP A 83 4.47 14.54 14.56
N LEU A 84 5.36 13.98 13.75
CA LEU A 84 6.63 14.58 13.33
C LEU A 84 6.65 14.63 11.81
N ARG A 85 6.34 15.81 11.26
CA ARG A 85 6.24 16.04 9.81
C ARG A 85 7.27 17.02 9.27
N ASP A 86 7.73 17.94 10.13
CA ASP A 86 8.75 18.92 9.80
C ASP A 86 10.04 18.56 10.53
N MET A 87 10.99 18.01 9.80
CA MET A 87 12.29 17.62 10.37
C MET A 87 13.07 18.83 10.89
N SER A 88 12.80 20.04 10.40
CA SER A 88 13.46 21.26 10.88
C SER A 88 13.10 21.64 12.32
N THR A 89 12.03 21.03 12.86
CA THR A 89 11.60 21.26 14.25
C THR A 89 12.17 20.24 15.23
N THR A 90 13.01 19.32 14.75
CA THR A 90 13.52 18.18 15.52
C THR A 90 14.98 18.38 15.93
N SER A 91 15.47 17.56 16.87
CA SER A 91 16.86 17.58 17.31
C SER A 91 17.85 17.14 16.22
N PHE A 92 17.40 16.59 15.10
CA PHE A 92 18.25 16.34 13.93
C PHE A 92 18.91 17.64 13.41
N GLU A 93 18.23 18.79 13.48
CA GLU A 93 18.83 20.09 13.11
C GLU A 93 19.94 20.52 14.07
N LYS A 94 19.94 20.00 15.30
CA LYS A 94 20.98 20.27 16.31
C LYS A 94 22.15 19.30 16.20
N GLY A 95 22.17 18.45 15.17
CA GLY A 95 23.22 17.45 14.94
C GLY A 95 23.00 16.13 15.70
N GLU A 96 21.80 15.86 16.20
CA GLU A 96 21.47 14.54 16.75
C GLU A 96 21.64 13.46 15.67
N SER A 97 22.25 12.33 16.04
CA SER A 97 22.42 11.23 15.11
C SER A 97 21.06 10.63 14.74
N LEU A 98 20.91 10.14 13.50
CA LEU A 98 19.69 9.45 13.06
C LEU A 98 19.30 8.34 14.04
N GLN A 99 20.30 7.60 14.54
CA GLN A 99 20.12 6.49 15.46
C GLN A 99 19.60 6.93 16.84
N ASP A 100 20.14 8.01 17.42
CA ASP A 100 19.69 8.52 18.73
C ASP A 100 18.28 9.11 18.65
N GLY A 101 17.96 9.86 17.60
CA GLY A 101 16.62 10.41 17.42
C GLY A 101 15.57 9.31 17.19
N LEU A 102 15.90 8.31 16.37
CA LEU A 102 15.05 7.13 16.18
C LEU A 102 14.89 6.32 17.48
N ARG A 103 15.97 6.09 18.24
CA ARG A 103 15.93 5.44 19.55
C ARG A 103 15.03 6.19 20.52
N THR A 104 15.13 7.51 20.57
CA THR A 104 14.26 8.37 21.39
C THR A 104 12.79 8.16 21.03
N ILE A 105 12.44 8.15 19.74
CA ILE A 105 11.07 7.89 19.29
C ILE A 105 10.60 6.51 19.73
N ALA A 106 11.45 5.49 19.61
CA ALA A 106 11.12 4.11 19.96
C ALA A 106 10.96 3.88 21.47
N GLU A 107 11.71 4.60 22.32
CA GLU A 107 11.55 4.56 23.78
C GLU A 107 10.27 5.27 24.27
N LEU A 108 9.75 6.22 23.49
CA LEU A 108 8.60 7.05 23.85
C LEU A 108 7.26 6.57 23.28
N SER A 109 7.25 5.50 22.47
CA SER A 109 6.05 5.08 21.73
C SER A 109 5.83 3.58 21.80
N GLU A 110 4.58 3.14 21.91
CA GLU A 110 4.18 1.75 21.67
C GLU A 110 3.94 1.47 20.18
N LEU A 111 3.61 2.50 19.39
CA LEU A 111 3.39 2.42 17.95
C LEU A 111 4.16 3.52 17.21
N VAL A 112 4.89 3.16 16.16
CA VAL A 112 5.55 4.10 15.26
C VAL A 112 5.10 3.85 13.82
N ILE A 113 4.46 4.85 13.22
CA ILE A 113 4.01 4.83 11.82
C ILE A 113 4.98 5.70 11.02
N LEU A 114 5.68 5.07 10.07
CA LEU A 114 6.82 5.65 9.38
C LEU A 114 6.55 5.84 7.90
N ARG A 115 6.71 7.07 7.42
CA ARG A 115 6.89 7.35 6.00
C ARG A 115 8.29 7.91 5.78
N GLN A 116 9.16 7.10 5.19
CA GLN A 116 10.60 7.30 5.13
C GLN A 116 11.06 7.46 3.66
N PRO A 117 11.96 8.39 3.31
CA PRO A 117 12.46 8.50 1.94
C PRO A 117 13.31 7.30 1.51
N ASN A 118 13.95 6.62 2.46
CA ASN A 118 14.84 5.48 2.22
C ASN A 118 14.31 4.23 2.94
N HIS A 119 14.16 3.13 2.20
CA HIS A 119 13.70 1.85 2.76
C HIS A 119 14.73 1.23 3.71
N ASP A 120 16.03 1.34 3.42
CA ASP A 120 17.08 0.79 4.27
C ASP A 120 17.11 1.50 5.63
N ALA A 121 16.86 2.81 5.67
CA ALA A 121 16.75 3.57 6.92
C ALA A 121 15.57 3.08 7.78
N LEU A 122 14.45 2.72 7.14
CA LEU A 122 13.31 2.11 7.83
C LEU A 122 13.67 0.72 8.39
N LEU A 123 14.35 -0.12 7.61
CA LEU A 123 14.80 -1.43 8.07
C LEU A 123 15.84 -1.34 9.20
N GLU A 124 16.77 -0.39 9.10
CA GLU A 124 17.73 -0.09 10.17
C GLU A 124 17.00 0.29 11.46
N PHE A 125 15.93 1.09 11.37
CA PHE A 125 15.11 1.42 12.53
C PHE A 125 14.43 0.20 13.16
N VAL A 126 13.89 -0.71 12.34
CA VAL A 126 13.30 -1.97 12.83
C VAL A 126 14.36 -2.81 13.55
N ARG A 127 15.57 -2.91 12.98
CA ARG A 127 16.67 -3.69 13.57
C ARG A 127 17.20 -3.05 14.86
N SER A 128 17.35 -1.73 14.93
CA SER A 128 17.89 -1.06 16.10
C SER A 128 16.89 -1.02 17.28
N SER A 129 15.59 -0.87 16.97
CA SER A 129 14.52 -0.94 17.97
C SER A 129 14.28 -2.36 18.48
N ALA A 130 14.62 -3.39 17.71
CA ALA A 130 14.47 -4.79 18.10
C ALA A 130 15.09 -5.17 19.44
N ALA A 131 16.19 -4.51 19.81
CA ALA A 131 16.97 -4.77 21.02
C ALA A 131 16.47 -3.98 22.25
N LEU A 132 15.42 -3.19 22.10
CA LEU A 132 14.77 -2.47 23.20
C LEU A 132 14.17 -3.46 24.21
N PRO A 133 14.11 -3.09 25.50
CA PRO A 133 13.32 -3.85 26.49
C PRO A 133 11.84 -3.94 26.11
N LYS A 134 11.31 -2.87 25.49
CA LYS A 134 9.94 -2.80 24.96
C LYS A 134 9.97 -2.20 23.55
N PRO A 135 10.18 -3.02 22.51
CA PRO A 135 10.18 -2.53 21.13
C PRO A 135 8.78 -2.06 20.72
N PRO A 136 8.65 -0.90 20.04
CA PRO A 136 7.38 -0.47 19.47
C PRO A 136 6.91 -1.39 18.34
N ILE A 137 5.61 -1.33 18.05
CA ILE A 137 5.07 -1.78 16.77
C ILE A 137 5.51 -0.79 15.70
N ILE A 138 6.08 -1.27 14.58
CA ILE A 138 6.53 -0.40 13.49
C ILE A 138 5.70 -0.67 12.24
N VAL A 139 5.15 0.38 11.62
CA VAL A 139 4.33 0.27 10.41
C VAL A 139 4.86 1.17 9.29
N ASN A 140 5.12 0.59 8.12
CA ASN A 140 5.53 1.32 6.92
C ASN A 140 4.32 1.97 6.22
N ALA A 141 4.26 3.29 6.32
CA ALA A 141 3.33 4.18 5.63
C ALA A 141 3.85 4.66 4.24
N GLY A 142 4.92 4.06 3.76
CA GLY A 142 5.57 4.28 2.46
C GLY A 142 7.07 4.53 2.64
N SER A 143 7.90 3.80 1.92
CA SER A 143 9.36 3.92 2.01
C SER A 143 10.00 4.10 0.63
N GLY A 144 10.35 5.34 0.28
CA GLY A 144 10.98 5.69 -0.99
C GLY A 144 10.23 5.13 -2.22
N PRO A 145 10.90 4.85 -3.34
CA PRO A 145 10.31 4.16 -4.48
C PRO A 145 10.11 2.65 -4.26
N SER A 146 10.43 2.11 -3.08
CA SER A 146 10.48 0.66 -2.85
C SER A 146 9.13 0.06 -2.49
N GLU A 147 8.53 0.50 -1.37
CA GLU A 147 7.44 -0.24 -0.72
C GLU A 147 6.31 0.68 -0.23
N HIS A 148 5.06 0.23 -0.38
CA HIS A 148 3.90 0.82 0.30
C HIS A 148 2.88 -0.25 0.72
N PRO A 149 3.23 -1.13 1.68
CA PRO A 149 2.46 -2.34 1.97
C PRO A 149 1.05 -2.06 2.48
N THR A 150 0.89 -0.96 3.23
CA THR A 150 -0.42 -0.57 3.77
C THR A 150 -1.37 -0.03 2.70
N GLN A 151 -0.86 0.49 1.58
CA GLN A 151 -1.69 0.86 0.43
C GLN A 151 -2.14 -0.39 -0.32
N SER A 152 -1.23 -1.33 -0.57
CA SER A 152 -1.57 -2.62 -1.19
C SER A 152 -2.64 -3.37 -0.41
N LEU A 153 -2.56 -3.39 0.93
CA LEU A 153 -3.59 -4.01 1.76
C LEU A 153 -4.97 -3.36 1.58
N ILE A 154 -5.04 -2.03 1.44
CA ILE A 154 -6.31 -1.32 1.19
C ILE A 154 -6.83 -1.65 -0.20
N ASP A 155 -5.96 -1.67 -1.21
CA ASP A 155 -6.36 -1.99 -2.58
C ASP A 155 -6.89 -3.43 -2.66
N VAL A 156 -6.21 -4.38 -2.00
CA VAL A 156 -6.65 -5.78 -1.86
C VAL A 156 -7.97 -5.88 -1.10
N ALA A 157 -8.21 -5.06 -0.08
CA ALA A 157 -9.50 -5.01 0.60
C ALA A 157 -10.64 -4.62 -0.34
N THR A 158 -10.42 -3.64 -1.21
CA THR A 158 -11.40 -3.24 -2.23
C THR A 158 -11.60 -4.37 -3.26
N LEU A 159 -10.53 -5.00 -3.74
CA LEU A 159 -10.61 -6.14 -4.67
C LEU A 159 -11.37 -7.33 -4.07
N HIS A 160 -11.14 -7.62 -2.78
CA HIS A 160 -11.86 -8.64 -2.02
C HIS A 160 -13.36 -8.34 -1.95
N ARG A 161 -13.74 -7.10 -1.59
CA ARG A 161 -15.14 -6.65 -1.54
C ARG A 161 -15.83 -6.72 -2.90
N ARG A 162 -15.08 -6.53 -3.99
CA ARG A 162 -15.56 -6.66 -5.37
C ARG A 162 -15.54 -8.11 -5.88
N GLY A 163 -15.19 -9.07 -5.03
CA GLY A 163 -15.24 -10.50 -5.34
C GLY A 163 -14.08 -11.00 -6.20
N LEU A 164 -13.02 -10.21 -6.42
CA LEU A 164 -11.91 -10.62 -7.29
C LEU A 164 -11.01 -11.69 -6.68
N LEU A 165 -10.91 -11.72 -5.35
CA LEU A 165 -10.05 -12.67 -4.63
C LEU A 165 -10.71 -14.04 -4.43
N ASP A 166 -12.01 -14.16 -4.72
CA ASP A 166 -12.71 -15.44 -4.76
C ASP A 166 -12.31 -16.18 -6.05
N PRO A 167 -11.74 -17.39 -5.99
CA PRO A 167 -11.43 -18.18 -7.17
C PRO A 167 -12.69 -18.71 -7.89
N ALA A 168 -13.87 -18.61 -7.27
CA ALA A 168 -15.13 -18.93 -7.94
C ALA A 168 -15.35 -18.00 -9.15
N GLY A 169 -15.81 -18.58 -10.25
CA GLY A 169 -15.99 -17.89 -11.52
C GLY A 169 -14.81 -17.99 -12.49
N GLY A 170 -13.71 -18.63 -12.09
CA GLY A 170 -12.56 -18.88 -12.97
C GLY A 170 -11.53 -17.75 -12.97
N PRO A 171 -10.65 -17.70 -13.99
CA PRO A 171 -9.59 -16.71 -14.07
C PRO A 171 -10.13 -15.29 -14.14
N LYS A 172 -9.50 -14.36 -13.41
CA LYS A 172 -9.87 -12.93 -13.40
C LYS A 172 -8.68 -12.08 -13.79
N GLN A 173 -8.90 -11.05 -14.61
CA GLN A 173 -7.84 -10.20 -15.15
C GLN A 173 -7.71 -8.88 -14.39
N VAL A 174 -6.50 -8.61 -13.91
CA VAL A 174 -6.11 -7.32 -13.32
C VAL A 174 -5.20 -6.58 -14.29
N VAL A 175 -5.64 -5.41 -14.74
CA VAL A 175 -4.92 -4.54 -15.69
C VAL A 175 -4.20 -3.43 -14.95
N PHE A 176 -2.88 -3.36 -15.06
CA PHE A 176 -2.07 -2.26 -14.54
C PHE A 176 -1.76 -1.26 -15.64
N VAL A 177 -2.03 0.03 -15.40
CA VAL A 177 -1.91 1.08 -16.42
C VAL A 177 -1.06 2.25 -15.91
N GLY A 178 -0.13 2.75 -16.72
CA GLY A 178 0.61 3.98 -16.46
C GLY A 178 2.12 3.78 -16.25
N ASP A 179 2.70 4.46 -15.26
CA ASP A 179 4.12 4.35 -14.91
C ASP A 179 4.38 3.07 -14.10
N LEU A 180 4.65 1.97 -14.79
CA LEU A 180 4.80 0.64 -14.18
C LEU A 180 6.24 0.36 -13.74
N GLN A 181 7.21 1.11 -14.22
CA GLN A 181 8.61 0.97 -13.86
C GLN A 181 8.91 1.58 -12.48
N ARG A 182 8.35 2.76 -12.18
CA ARG A 182 8.70 3.55 -10.99
C ARG A 182 7.63 3.51 -9.90
N SER A 183 6.45 2.96 -10.19
CA SER A 183 5.38 2.90 -9.21
C SER A 183 5.62 1.81 -8.15
N ARG A 184 5.98 2.26 -6.94
CA ARG A 184 6.03 1.39 -5.75
C ARG A 184 4.70 0.70 -5.44
N THR A 185 3.58 1.39 -5.67
CA THR A 185 2.25 0.83 -5.39
C THR A 185 1.87 -0.30 -6.34
N VAL A 186 2.28 -0.22 -7.61
CA VAL A 186 2.11 -1.34 -8.57
C VAL A 186 2.93 -2.53 -8.13
N ASN A 187 4.21 -2.34 -7.84
CA ASN A 187 5.10 -3.42 -7.43
C ASN A 187 4.58 -4.11 -6.16
N SER A 188 4.32 -3.34 -5.10
CA SER A 188 3.79 -3.88 -3.85
C SER A 188 2.44 -4.56 -4.05
N LEU A 189 1.50 -3.99 -4.83
CA LEU A 189 0.20 -4.64 -5.07
C LEU A 189 0.35 -5.95 -5.85
N LEU A 190 1.17 -5.97 -6.90
CA LEU A 190 1.43 -7.17 -7.68
C LEU A 190 2.00 -8.28 -6.78
N ASP A 191 2.98 -7.96 -5.93
CA ASP A 191 3.58 -8.93 -5.00
C ASP A 191 2.54 -9.58 -4.07
N VAL A 192 1.54 -8.82 -3.63
CA VAL A 192 0.43 -9.37 -2.82
C VAL A 192 -0.53 -10.21 -3.67
N LEU A 193 -0.90 -9.75 -4.86
CA LEU A 193 -1.86 -10.44 -5.73
C LEU A 193 -1.33 -11.77 -6.27
N LEU A 194 -0.02 -11.97 -6.29
CA LEU A 194 0.59 -13.28 -6.57
C LEU A 194 0.16 -14.36 -5.56
N GLY A 195 -0.37 -13.99 -4.40
CA GLY A 195 -1.02 -14.92 -3.47
C GLY A 195 -2.27 -15.60 -4.01
N TRP A 196 -2.86 -15.12 -5.11
CA TRP A 196 -4.10 -15.64 -5.71
C TRP A 196 -3.85 -16.20 -7.12
N PRO A 197 -3.69 -17.53 -7.28
CA PRO A 197 -3.28 -18.11 -8.55
C PRO A 197 -4.26 -18.01 -9.71
N HIS A 198 -5.53 -17.76 -9.44
CA HIS A 198 -6.54 -17.55 -10.47
C HIS A 198 -6.48 -16.16 -11.11
N LEU A 199 -5.67 -15.24 -10.58
CA LEU A 199 -5.48 -13.93 -11.18
C LEU A 199 -4.52 -13.99 -12.37
N ALA A 200 -4.93 -13.38 -13.46
CA ALA A 200 -4.11 -13.07 -14.62
C ALA A 200 -3.84 -11.56 -14.67
N PHE A 201 -2.72 -11.17 -15.28
CA PHE A 201 -2.27 -9.78 -15.28
C PHE A 201 -2.13 -9.22 -16.70
N ALA A 202 -2.53 -7.98 -16.93
CA ALA A 202 -2.15 -7.24 -18.14
C ALA A 202 -1.44 -5.95 -17.75
N PHE A 203 -0.39 -5.60 -18.48
CA PHE A 203 0.40 -4.40 -18.24
C PHE A 203 0.26 -3.48 -19.45
N VAL A 204 -0.28 -2.28 -19.24
CA VAL A 204 -0.41 -1.21 -20.24
C VAL A 204 0.48 -0.03 -19.82
N PRO A 205 1.78 -0.05 -20.16
CA PRO A 205 2.71 0.95 -19.68
C PRO A 205 2.65 2.23 -20.49
N ILE A 206 3.05 3.35 -19.87
CA ILE A 206 3.55 4.49 -20.63
C ILE A 206 4.78 4.02 -21.41
N ALA A 207 4.92 4.43 -22.68
CA ALA A 207 6.07 4.07 -23.51
C ALA A 207 7.40 4.33 -22.77
N GLY A 208 8.24 3.30 -22.67
CA GLY A 208 9.53 3.36 -21.97
C GLY A 208 9.47 3.14 -20.45
N LEU A 209 8.28 3.11 -19.83
CA LEU A 209 8.08 2.96 -18.38
C LEU A 209 7.34 1.65 -18.02
N GLY A 210 7.68 0.57 -18.74
CA GLY A 210 7.12 -0.76 -18.52
C GLY A 210 7.64 -1.49 -17.29
N PRO A 211 7.03 -2.64 -16.93
CA PRO A 211 7.57 -3.52 -15.90
C PRO A 211 9.01 -3.92 -16.24
N SER A 212 9.86 -4.05 -15.22
CA SER A 212 11.25 -4.43 -15.44
C SER A 212 11.35 -5.84 -16.03
N ARG A 213 12.40 -6.11 -16.81
CA ARG A 213 12.64 -7.45 -17.37
C ARG A 213 12.73 -8.53 -16.30
N CYS A 214 13.43 -8.24 -15.20
CA CYS A 214 13.53 -9.14 -14.04
C CYS A 214 12.14 -9.47 -13.45
N ARG A 215 11.22 -8.48 -13.43
CA ARG A 215 9.84 -8.71 -12.96
C ARG A 215 9.08 -9.66 -13.88
N LEU A 216 9.19 -9.47 -15.20
CA LEU A 216 8.53 -10.35 -16.17
C LEU A 216 9.09 -11.78 -16.10
N GLU A 217 10.42 -11.93 -16.06
CA GLU A 217 11.09 -13.24 -15.90
C GLU A 217 10.68 -13.94 -14.60
N ALA A 218 10.48 -13.20 -13.51
CA ALA A 218 9.98 -13.76 -12.25
C ALA A 218 8.52 -14.26 -12.38
N LEU A 219 7.65 -13.52 -13.08
CA LEU A 219 6.27 -13.94 -13.35
C LEU A 219 6.23 -15.23 -14.19
N GLU A 220 7.07 -15.31 -15.23
CA GLU A 220 7.22 -16.51 -16.07
C GLU A 220 7.72 -17.71 -15.25
N ALA A 221 8.77 -17.51 -14.44
CA ALA A 221 9.33 -18.56 -13.60
C ALA A 221 8.33 -19.08 -12.55
N MET A 222 7.40 -18.23 -12.11
CA MET A 222 6.29 -18.60 -11.22
C MET A 222 5.09 -19.22 -11.96
N GLY A 223 5.12 -19.31 -13.29
CA GLY A 223 4.02 -19.83 -14.10
C GLY A 223 2.77 -18.94 -14.10
N ARG A 224 2.93 -17.63 -13.92
CA ARG A 224 1.81 -16.67 -13.88
C ARG A 224 1.37 -16.29 -15.29
N SER A 225 0.06 -16.18 -15.51
CA SER A 225 -0.48 -15.68 -16.76
C SER A 225 -0.38 -14.16 -16.79
N PHE A 226 0.35 -13.61 -17.76
CA PHE A 226 0.39 -12.18 -17.99
C PHE A 226 0.60 -11.79 -19.46
N THR A 227 0.23 -10.56 -19.80
CA THR A 227 0.54 -9.93 -21.09
C THR A 227 1.06 -8.50 -20.90
N VAL A 228 1.86 -8.02 -21.84
CA VAL A 228 2.21 -6.60 -21.98
C VAL A 228 1.52 -6.10 -23.24
N CYS A 229 0.71 -5.06 -23.12
CA CYS A 229 -0.19 -4.56 -24.15
C CYS A 229 0.05 -3.07 -24.38
N ASP A 230 -0.01 -2.63 -25.64
CA ASP A 230 0.10 -1.21 -25.99
C ASP A 230 -1.28 -0.53 -26.15
N ASP A 231 -2.34 -1.33 -26.36
CA ASP A 231 -3.71 -0.84 -26.49
C ASP A 231 -4.47 -0.93 -25.16
N LEU A 232 -4.76 0.24 -24.58
CA LEU A 232 -5.57 0.34 -23.37
C LEU A 232 -6.99 -0.15 -23.60
N ASP A 233 -7.59 0.13 -24.74
CA ASP A 233 -9.01 -0.14 -24.99
C ASP A 233 -9.28 -1.65 -25.10
N GLU A 234 -8.36 -2.41 -25.71
CA GLU A 234 -8.39 -3.88 -25.71
C GLU A 234 -8.27 -4.45 -24.29
N ALA A 235 -7.33 -3.92 -23.50
CA ALA A 235 -7.13 -4.37 -22.12
C ALA A 235 -8.35 -4.06 -21.23
N LEU A 236 -9.02 -2.93 -21.44
CA LEU A 236 -10.22 -2.56 -20.68
C LEU A 236 -11.41 -3.49 -20.97
N ALA A 237 -11.54 -4.02 -22.18
CA ALA A 237 -12.69 -4.83 -22.58
C ALA A 237 -12.83 -6.16 -21.80
N THR A 238 -11.72 -6.69 -21.28
CA THR A 238 -11.66 -7.96 -20.55
C THR A 238 -11.28 -7.81 -19.08
N ALA A 239 -11.14 -6.57 -18.58
CA ALA A 239 -10.68 -6.31 -17.23
C ALA A 239 -11.75 -6.60 -16.16
N ASP A 240 -11.39 -7.36 -15.13
CA ASP A 240 -12.16 -7.44 -13.88
C ASP A 240 -11.73 -6.33 -12.90
N ALA A 241 -10.46 -5.92 -12.96
CA ALA A 241 -9.99 -4.71 -12.30
C ALA A 241 -8.96 -3.96 -13.14
N VAL A 242 -8.96 -2.64 -12.99
CA VAL A 242 -7.96 -1.74 -13.56
C VAL A 242 -7.29 -0.98 -12.44
N TYR A 243 -5.97 -1.00 -12.38
CA TYR A 243 -5.16 -0.27 -11.42
C TYR A 243 -4.35 0.81 -12.16
N LEU A 244 -4.89 2.02 -12.19
CA LEU A 244 -4.29 3.16 -12.88
C LEU A 244 -3.25 3.86 -12.00
N GLN A 245 -2.21 4.38 -12.63
CA GLN A 245 -1.14 5.13 -12.00
C GLN A 245 -0.92 6.48 -12.66
N ARG A 246 -0.63 7.50 -11.83
CA ARG A 246 -0.04 8.76 -12.29
C ARG A 246 1.44 8.60 -12.66
N LEU A 247 1.94 9.56 -13.43
CA LEU A 247 3.37 9.79 -13.62
C LEU A 247 4.05 10.16 -12.29
N GLN A 248 5.21 9.56 -12.01
CA GLN A 248 5.99 9.79 -10.79
C GLN A 248 7.15 10.78 -11.05
N ASP A 249 6.84 12.07 -11.23
CA ASP A 249 7.85 13.09 -11.54
C ASP A 249 8.95 13.19 -10.48
N GLU A 250 8.61 12.92 -9.22
CA GLU A 250 9.55 12.97 -8.10
C GLU A 250 10.68 11.93 -8.15
N TYR A 251 10.53 10.89 -8.98
CA TYR A 251 11.53 9.84 -9.17
C TYR A 251 12.11 9.87 -10.59
N GLY A 252 11.91 10.96 -11.33
CA GLY A 252 12.22 11.07 -12.75
C GLY A 252 13.57 11.67 -13.13
N GLY A 253 14.07 11.17 -14.27
CA GLY A 253 14.98 11.79 -15.22
C GLY A 253 14.55 11.36 -16.64
N GLY A 254 14.61 12.25 -17.62
CA GLY A 254 14.05 12.05 -18.98
C GLY A 254 13.19 13.24 -19.46
N ASP A 255 12.64 13.16 -20.68
CA ASP A 255 11.78 14.21 -21.25
C ASP A 255 10.36 14.13 -20.68
N ALA A 256 10.13 14.81 -19.55
CA ALA A 256 8.85 14.81 -18.82
C ALA A 256 7.64 15.10 -19.72
N GLN A 257 7.82 15.95 -20.74
CA GLN A 257 6.76 16.33 -21.65
C GLN A 257 6.31 15.16 -22.54
N GLN A 258 7.23 14.30 -22.98
CA GLN A 258 6.90 13.11 -23.76
C GLN A 258 6.11 12.09 -22.92
N HIS A 259 6.51 11.87 -21.68
CA HIS A 259 5.78 10.96 -20.78
C HIS A 259 4.39 11.49 -20.43
N GLU A 260 4.22 12.80 -20.25
CA GLU A 260 2.90 13.40 -20.05
C GLU A 260 1.99 13.21 -21.27
N GLN A 261 2.50 13.42 -22.48
CA GLN A 261 1.75 13.18 -23.72
C GLN A 261 1.34 11.71 -23.86
N ALA A 262 2.26 10.79 -23.57
CA ALA A 262 1.97 9.36 -23.60
C ALA A 262 0.95 8.95 -22.53
N LEU A 263 0.95 9.56 -21.34
CA LEU A 263 -0.07 9.32 -20.32
C LEU A 263 -1.45 9.84 -20.75
N GLU A 264 -1.53 10.94 -21.48
CA GLU A 264 -2.81 11.44 -22.02
C GLU A 264 -3.44 10.44 -22.99
N LEU A 265 -2.63 9.71 -23.78
CA LEU A 265 -3.10 8.62 -24.62
C LEU A 265 -3.69 7.45 -23.81
N LEU A 266 -3.32 7.31 -22.54
CA LEU A 266 -3.83 6.30 -21.60
C LEU A 266 -4.89 6.85 -20.64
N ARG A 267 -5.36 8.09 -20.84
CA ARG A 267 -6.36 8.73 -19.97
C ARG A 267 -7.65 7.93 -19.90
N LEU A 268 -8.16 7.71 -18.69
CA LEU A 268 -9.46 7.11 -18.48
C LEU A 268 -10.57 8.17 -18.69
N THR A 269 -11.31 8.05 -19.79
CA THR A 269 -12.45 8.90 -20.14
C THR A 269 -13.78 8.17 -19.95
N PRO A 270 -14.94 8.85 -19.97
CA PRO A 270 -16.25 8.18 -19.95
C PRO A 270 -16.43 7.14 -21.07
N GLU A 271 -15.91 7.40 -22.27
CA GLU A 271 -15.97 6.47 -23.40
C GLU A 271 -15.16 5.19 -23.13
N ARG A 272 -14.02 5.32 -22.46
CA ARG A 272 -13.20 4.18 -22.02
C ARG A 272 -13.82 3.44 -20.85
N MET A 273 -14.42 4.16 -19.91
CA MET A 273 -15.23 3.54 -18.86
C MET A 273 -16.34 2.68 -19.46
N ALA A 274 -17.01 3.13 -20.53
CA ALA A 274 -18.05 2.36 -21.21
C ALA A 274 -17.56 1.04 -21.84
N LYS A 275 -16.24 0.85 -22.04
CA LYS A 275 -15.66 -0.40 -22.55
C LYS A 275 -15.46 -1.46 -21.46
N LEU A 276 -15.41 -1.05 -20.19
CA LEU A 276 -15.23 -1.98 -19.08
C LEU A 276 -16.47 -2.86 -18.89
N PRO A 277 -16.30 -4.13 -18.48
CA PRO A 277 -17.40 -4.92 -17.95
C PRO A 277 -18.15 -4.21 -16.82
N GLU A 278 -19.44 -4.49 -16.67
CA GLU A 278 -20.28 -3.85 -15.63
C GLU A 278 -19.80 -4.18 -14.20
N HIS A 279 -19.24 -5.37 -14.00
CA HIS A 279 -18.73 -5.83 -12.70
C HIS A 279 -17.33 -5.33 -12.37
N ALA A 280 -16.63 -4.72 -13.34
CA ALA A 280 -15.24 -4.33 -13.17
C ALA A 280 -15.07 -3.24 -12.10
N VAL A 281 -13.87 -3.13 -11.53
CA VAL A 281 -13.51 -2.03 -10.63
C VAL A 281 -12.27 -1.29 -11.10
N VAL A 282 -12.31 0.03 -11.07
CA VAL A 282 -11.16 0.88 -11.36
C VAL A 282 -10.61 1.47 -10.06
N LEU A 283 -9.37 1.14 -9.77
CA LEU A 283 -8.62 1.60 -8.61
C LEU A 283 -7.54 2.61 -9.03
N HIS A 284 -7.27 3.55 -8.13
CA HIS A 284 -6.19 4.51 -8.26
C HIS A 284 -5.71 4.92 -6.87
N PRO A 285 -4.40 4.88 -6.56
CA PRO A 285 -3.89 5.15 -5.21
C PRO A 285 -3.94 6.64 -4.82
N LEU A 286 -4.19 7.51 -5.81
CA LEU A 286 -4.22 8.98 -5.69
C LEU A 286 -2.85 9.58 -5.28
N PRO A 287 -2.62 10.90 -5.44
CA PRO A 287 -3.51 11.89 -6.07
C PRO A 287 -3.63 11.60 -7.56
N ARG A 288 -4.80 11.87 -8.13
CA ARG A 288 -4.95 11.81 -9.59
C ARG A 288 -4.63 13.15 -10.21
N ARG A 289 -4.20 13.15 -11.47
CA ARG A 289 -4.01 14.34 -12.30
C ARG A 289 -4.85 14.25 -13.56
N ARG A 290 -4.22 14.13 -14.74
CA ARG A 290 -4.87 14.12 -16.05
C ARG A 290 -5.23 12.72 -16.53
N GLU A 291 -4.64 11.69 -15.92
CA GLU A 291 -4.85 10.28 -16.27
C GLU A 291 -6.28 9.77 -16.01
N ILE A 292 -7.10 10.50 -15.25
CA ILE A 292 -8.51 10.19 -15.02
C ILE A 292 -9.33 11.45 -15.26
N ASP A 293 -10.31 11.36 -16.16
CA ASP A 293 -11.30 12.42 -16.34
C ASP A 293 -12.20 12.53 -15.10
N PRO A 294 -12.31 13.71 -14.44
CA PRO A 294 -13.14 13.88 -13.25
C PRO A 294 -14.63 13.55 -13.44
N THR A 295 -15.14 13.60 -14.67
CA THR A 295 -16.55 13.25 -14.97
C THR A 295 -16.84 11.76 -14.75
N THR A 296 -15.80 10.92 -14.67
CA THR A 296 -15.92 9.49 -14.37
C THR A 296 -16.22 9.17 -12.90
N ASP A 297 -16.19 10.16 -12.00
CA ASP A 297 -16.42 9.95 -10.55
C ASP A 297 -17.78 9.37 -10.19
N HIS A 298 -18.77 9.61 -11.04
CA HIS A 298 -20.13 9.15 -10.83
C HIS A 298 -20.32 7.69 -11.26
N ASP A 299 -19.35 7.10 -11.97
CA ASP A 299 -19.44 5.72 -12.41
C ASP A 299 -19.32 4.76 -11.21
N PRO A 300 -20.22 3.78 -11.04
CA PRO A 300 -20.19 2.85 -9.90
C PRO A 300 -18.93 1.96 -9.86
N ARG A 301 -18.20 1.86 -10.98
CA ARG A 301 -16.94 1.13 -11.10
C ARG A 301 -15.73 1.95 -10.62
N ALA A 302 -15.90 3.26 -10.39
CA ALA A 302 -14.87 4.14 -9.84
C ALA A 302 -14.60 3.83 -8.34
N GLY A 303 -13.65 2.93 -8.07
CA GLY A 303 -13.32 2.43 -6.73
C GLY A 303 -12.37 3.30 -5.91
N TRP A 304 -11.72 4.32 -6.49
CA TRP A 304 -10.68 5.09 -5.78
C TRP A 304 -11.20 5.81 -4.52
N TRP A 305 -12.43 6.33 -4.51
CA TRP A 305 -13.02 6.95 -3.32
C TRP A 305 -13.51 5.91 -2.29
N GLU A 306 -13.86 4.70 -2.72
CA GLU A 306 -14.12 3.56 -1.82
C GLU A 306 -12.83 3.18 -1.07
N THR A 307 -11.71 3.03 -1.79
CA THR A 307 -10.38 2.78 -1.22
C THR A 307 -10.00 3.84 -0.17
N VAL A 308 -10.27 5.13 -0.43
CA VAL A 308 -10.01 6.20 0.56
C VAL A 308 -10.86 6.03 1.83
N ARG A 309 -12.17 5.81 1.68
CA ARG A 309 -13.09 5.67 2.81
C ARG A 309 -12.78 4.44 3.65
N HIS A 310 -12.52 3.30 3.00
CA HIS A 310 -12.23 2.05 3.69
C HIS A 310 -10.80 1.96 4.22
N GLY A 311 -9.89 2.76 3.67
CA GLY A 311 -8.49 2.78 4.09
C GLY A 311 -8.29 3.01 5.59
N ARG A 312 -9.18 3.77 6.25
CA ARG A 312 -9.13 3.93 7.71
C ARG A 312 -9.43 2.62 8.45
N PHE A 313 -10.45 1.87 8.02
CA PHE A 313 -10.87 0.64 8.68
C PHE A 313 -9.87 -0.48 8.47
N VAL A 314 -9.31 -0.57 7.26
CA VAL A 314 -8.23 -1.51 6.94
C VAL A 314 -7.00 -1.21 7.80
N ARG A 315 -6.62 0.06 7.95
CA ARG A 315 -5.52 0.47 8.83
C ARG A 315 -5.83 0.19 10.30
N THR A 316 -7.06 0.42 10.77
CA THR A 316 -7.47 0.05 12.13
C THR A 316 -7.36 -1.45 12.36
N ALA A 317 -7.89 -2.28 11.46
CA ALA A 317 -7.81 -3.73 11.54
C ALA A 317 -6.36 -4.24 11.49
N LEU A 318 -5.52 -3.64 10.66
CA LEU A 318 -4.08 -3.94 10.62
C LEU A 318 -3.43 -3.63 11.97
N LEU A 319 -3.66 -2.43 12.51
CA LEU A 319 -3.08 -2.03 13.80
C LEU A 319 -3.55 -2.93 14.94
N GLU A 320 -4.82 -3.34 14.94
CA GLU A 320 -5.37 -4.36 15.85
C GLU A 320 -4.63 -5.70 15.74
N ALA A 321 -4.43 -6.20 14.53
CA ALA A 321 -3.75 -7.47 14.29
C ALA A 321 -2.26 -7.45 14.70
N LEU A 322 -1.64 -6.27 14.78
CA LEU A 322 -0.25 -6.10 15.21
C LEU A 322 -0.10 -5.93 16.73
N GLN A 323 -1.20 -5.68 17.45
CA GLN A 323 -1.17 -5.57 18.90
C GLN A 323 -0.63 -6.87 19.52
N PRO A 324 0.22 -6.80 20.55
CA PRO A 324 0.60 -7.99 21.29
C PRO A 324 -0.65 -8.61 21.92
N GLU A 325 -0.73 -9.94 21.93
CA GLU A 325 -1.78 -10.63 22.69
C GLU A 325 -1.76 -10.13 24.12
N THR A 326 -2.92 -9.67 24.60
CA THR A 326 -3.04 -9.29 26.01
C THR A 326 -2.85 -10.55 26.83
N PRO A 327 -1.86 -10.63 27.73
CA PRO A 327 -1.76 -11.77 28.61
C PRO A 327 -3.09 -11.89 29.37
N SER A 328 -3.68 -13.08 29.31
CA SER A 328 -4.92 -13.43 30.00
C SER A 328 -4.74 -13.47 31.51
#